data_AF-A0A2T6ZCA1-F1
#
_entry.id   AF-A0A2T6ZCA1-F1
#
_cell.length_a   1.000
_cell.length_b   1.000
_cell.length_c   1.000
_cell.angle_alpha   90.00
_cell.angle_beta   90.00
_cell.angle_gamma   90.00
#
_symmetry.space_group_name_H-M   'P 1'
#
loop_
_entity.id
_entity.type
_entity.pdbx_description
1 polymer ?
#
loop_
_entity_poly.entity_id
_entity_poly.type
_entity_poly.pdbx_seq_one_letter_code
_entity_poly.pdbx_strand_id
1 'polypeptide(L)'
;KVDAKWWLENPEGAVGTVVIVTYSMEKRSVCAETWELADVANPDVTQTYPDPFITRATRTGGCKIVGATVTGAPLKISFKKTMLRDPEKSLGEGDIVFDAKDIEGFAKTVWAALEWT
;
A
#
# COMPACT_ATOMS: atom_id res chain seq x y z
N LYS A 1 9.13 -5.72 2.41
CA LYS A 1 9.85 -5.44 1.14
C LYS A 1 10.89 -4.36 1.42
N VAL A 2 12.14 -4.54 0.99
CA VAL A 2 13.24 -3.58 1.24
C VAL A 2 12.92 -2.21 0.66
N ASP A 3 12.24 -2.17 -0.49
CA ASP A 3 11.90 -0.92 -1.17
C ASP A 3 11.00 0.00 -0.35
N ALA A 4 9.93 -0.52 0.29
CA ALA A 4 9.06 0.29 1.13
C ALA A 4 9.79 0.86 2.34
N LYS A 5 10.67 0.04 2.95
CA LYS A 5 11.51 0.45 4.08
C LYS A 5 12.41 1.62 3.69
N TRP A 6 13.06 1.53 2.52
CA TRP A 6 13.93 2.58 2.00
C TRP A 6 13.22 3.93 1.86
N TRP A 7 11.98 3.93 1.37
CA TRP A 7 11.20 5.16 1.19
C TRP A 7 10.65 5.71 2.52
N LEU A 8 10.14 4.86 3.41
CA LEU A 8 9.44 5.29 4.63
C LEU A 8 10.39 5.62 5.80
N GLU A 9 11.54 4.95 5.88
CA GLU A 9 12.51 5.14 6.97
C GLU A 9 13.65 6.09 6.56
N ASN A 10 13.48 6.80 5.44
CA ASN A 10 14.43 7.82 5.02
C ASN A 10 14.43 8.99 6.03
N PRO A 11 15.61 9.44 6.52
CA PRO A 11 15.74 10.51 7.50
C PRO A 11 15.09 11.84 7.10
N GLU A 12 14.84 12.10 5.81
CA GLU A 12 14.14 13.32 5.36
C GLU A 12 12.61 13.26 5.50
N GLY A 13 12.03 12.10 5.84
CA GLY A 13 10.63 11.97 6.27
C GLY A 13 9.56 12.39 5.25
N ALA A 14 9.89 12.54 3.97
CA ALA A 14 9.01 13.13 2.97
C ALA A 14 7.89 12.19 2.45
N VAL A 15 7.92 10.90 2.81
CA VAL A 15 6.99 9.90 2.28
C VAL A 15 6.10 9.34 3.39
N GLY A 16 4.80 9.67 3.37
CA GLY A 16 3.83 9.17 4.34
C GLY A 16 3.20 7.82 4.00
N THR A 17 3.10 7.49 2.71
CA THR A 17 2.48 6.25 2.22
C THR A 17 3.21 5.76 0.98
N VAL A 18 3.53 4.46 0.93
CA VAL A 18 4.11 3.79 -0.24
C VAL A 18 3.14 2.73 -0.76
N VAL A 19 2.85 2.74 -2.06
CA VAL A 19 2.08 1.68 -2.71
C VAL A 19 3.01 0.88 -3.62
N ILE A 20 3.21 -0.40 -3.31
CA ILE A 20 4.00 -1.29 -4.16
C ILE A 20 3.05 -2.15 -4.98
N VAL A 21 3.10 -2.00 -6.31
CA VAL A 21 2.40 -2.85 -7.27
C VAL A 21 3.37 -3.86 -7.86
N THR A 22 3.01 -5.14 -7.80
CA THR A 22 3.76 -6.26 -8.38
C THR A 22 2.84 -7.06 -9.28
N TYR A 23 3.34 -7.57 -10.40
CA TYR A 23 2.55 -8.36 -11.33
C TYR A 23 3.31 -9.61 -11.82
N SER A 24 2.58 -10.59 -12.34
CA SER A 24 3.10 -11.79 -13.00
C SER A 24 2.20 -12.17 -14.16
N MET A 25 2.78 -12.31 -15.35
CA MET A 25 2.07 -12.70 -16.56
C MET A 25 1.69 -14.18 -16.53
N GLU A 26 2.65 -15.04 -16.20
CA GLU A 26 2.45 -16.49 -16.10
C GLU A 26 1.29 -16.83 -15.15
N LYS A 27 1.26 -16.17 -13.98
CA LYS A 27 0.23 -16.42 -12.96
C LYS A 27 -1.03 -15.60 -13.18
N ARG A 28 -1.05 -14.72 -14.19
CA ARG A 28 -2.05 -13.66 -14.37
C ARG A 28 -2.42 -13.04 -13.03
N SER A 29 -1.43 -12.44 -12.38
CA SER A 29 -1.62 -11.86 -11.06
C SER A 29 -1.14 -10.43 -10.96
N VAL A 30 -1.87 -9.62 -10.20
CA VAL A 30 -1.47 -8.28 -9.76
C VAL A 30 -1.66 -8.23 -8.24
N CYS A 31 -0.69 -7.70 -7.52
CA CYS A 31 -0.75 -7.48 -6.08
C CYS A 31 -0.32 -6.05 -5.79
N ALA A 32 -1.19 -5.31 -5.10
CA ALA A 32 -0.91 -3.98 -4.59
C ALA A 32 -0.83 -4.05 -3.06
N GLU A 33 0.20 -3.44 -2.49
CA GLU A 33 0.40 -3.36 -1.05
C GLU A 33 0.57 -1.92 -0.64
N THR A 34 -0.14 -1.51 0.41
CA THR A 34 0.04 -0.19 1.05
C THR A 34 0.93 -0.36 2.26
N TRP A 35 1.95 0.49 2.34
CA TRP A 35 2.94 0.53 3.41
C TRP A 35 2.99 1.94 4.01
N GLU A 36 3.06 2.02 5.34
CA GLU A 36 3.12 3.27 6.10
C GLU A 36 4.04 3.09 7.31
N LEU A 37 4.52 4.18 7.90
CA LEU A 37 5.08 4.13 9.25
C LEU A 37 3.97 3.86 10.25
N ALA A 38 4.12 2.81 11.05
CA ALA A 38 3.19 2.46 12.11
C ALA A 38 3.95 2.01 13.35
N ASP A 39 3.38 2.33 14.51
CA ASP A 39 3.83 1.82 15.79
C ASP A 39 3.42 0.35 15.90
N VAL A 40 4.41 -0.51 16.08
CA VAL A 40 4.22 -1.95 16.26
C VAL A 40 4.89 -2.40 17.53
N ALA A 41 4.44 -3.53 18.07
CA ALA A 41 5.06 -4.12 19.26
C ALA A 41 6.57 -4.30 19.03
N ASN A 42 7.36 -3.81 19.97
CA ASN A 42 8.80 -3.98 19.98
C ASN A 42 9.12 -5.45 20.33
N PRO A 43 9.73 -6.23 19.42
CA PRO A 43 10.11 -7.61 19.74
C PRO A 43 11.31 -7.68 20.69
N ASP A 44 12.08 -6.60 20.81
CA ASP A 44 13.36 -6.54 21.52
C ASP A 44 13.27 -5.73 22.82
N VAL A 45 12.14 -5.84 23.54
CA VAL A 45 11.97 -5.21 24.85
C VAL A 45 12.97 -5.81 25.83
N THR A 46 13.81 -4.96 26.40
CA THR A 46 14.78 -5.34 27.43
C THR A 46 14.68 -4.39 28.61
N GLN A 47 15.31 -4.74 29.73
CA GLN A 47 15.36 -3.83 30.89
C GLN A 47 16.01 -2.48 30.55
N THR A 48 16.95 -2.45 29.60
CA THR A 48 17.65 -1.24 29.15
C THR A 48 16.87 -0.47 28.08
N TYR A 49 16.02 -1.15 27.30
CA TYR A 49 15.14 -0.56 26.30
C TYR A 49 13.70 -1.02 26.57
N PRO A 50 13.00 -0.37 27.53
CA PRO A 50 11.69 -0.81 27.99
C PRO A 50 10.54 -0.37 27.08
N ASP A 51 10.81 0.38 25.99
CA ASP A 51 9.76 0.89 25.11
C ASP A 51 9.00 -0.29 24.45
N PRO A 52 7.70 -0.46 24.74
CA PRO A 52 6.92 -1.56 24.19
C PRO A 52 6.59 -1.39 22.70
N PHE A 53 6.83 -0.22 22.10
CA PHE A 53 6.53 0.05 20.69
C PHE A 53 7.73 0.61 19.94
N ILE A 54 7.76 0.34 18.64
CA ILE A 54 8.70 0.96 17.69
C ILE A 54 7.94 1.40 16.45
N THR A 55 8.27 2.57 15.91
CA THR A 55 7.77 3.02 14.62
C THR A 55 8.64 2.44 13.50
N ARG A 56 8.03 1.71 12.56
CA ARG A 56 8.75 1.20 11.38
C ARG A 56 7.83 1.02 10.18
N ALA A 57 8.43 0.83 9.00
CA ALA A 57 7.69 0.55 7.78
C ALA A 57 6.87 -0.74 7.91
N THR A 58 5.55 -0.61 7.86
CA THR A 58 4.60 -1.69 8.09
C THR A 58 3.58 -1.75 6.96
N ARG A 59 3.27 -2.96 6.48
CA ARG A 59 2.19 -3.16 5.52
C ARG A 59 0.85 -2.96 6.23
N THR A 60 0.10 -1.94 5.82
CA THR A 60 -1.18 -1.57 6.43
C THR A 60 -2.38 -2.03 5.60
N GLY A 61 -2.16 -2.40 4.34
CA GLY A 61 -3.22 -2.87 3.47
C GLY A 61 -2.71 -3.53 2.20
N GLY A 62 -3.66 -3.89 1.34
CA GLY A 62 -3.37 -4.39 0.01
C GLY A 62 -4.47 -5.26 -0.56
N CYS A 63 -4.48 -5.36 -1.88
CA CYS A 63 -5.37 -6.23 -2.62
C CYS A 63 -4.56 -7.06 -3.61
N LYS A 64 -5.16 -8.17 -4.04
CA LYS A 64 -4.54 -9.06 -5.01
C LYS A 64 -5.61 -9.58 -5.97
N ILE A 65 -5.23 -9.75 -7.22
CA ILE A 65 -5.98 -10.53 -8.20
C ILE A 65 -5.09 -11.64 -8.75
N VAL A 66 -5.65 -12.84 -8.88
CA VAL A 66 -5.05 -14.00 -9.57
C VAL A 66 -6.09 -14.61 -10.49
N GLY A 67 -5.83 -14.64 -11.79
CA GLY A 67 -6.84 -14.97 -12.78
C GLY A 67 -8.02 -14.00 -12.69
N ALA A 68 -9.21 -14.50 -12.36
CA ALA A 68 -10.42 -13.68 -12.19
C ALA A 68 -10.77 -13.40 -10.72
N THR A 69 -9.96 -13.86 -9.76
CA THR A 69 -10.32 -13.81 -8.34
C THR A 69 -9.62 -12.63 -7.65
N VAL A 70 -10.40 -11.66 -7.17
CA VAL A 70 -9.92 -10.55 -6.35
C VAL A 70 -10.02 -10.88 -4.85
N THR A 71 -8.99 -10.54 -4.07
CA THR A 71 -8.97 -10.64 -2.61
C THR A 71 -8.39 -9.36 -1.99
N GLY A 72 -8.83 -9.03 -0.78
CA GLY A 72 -8.35 -7.85 -0.03
C GLY A 72 -8.83 -6.50 -0.58
N ALA A 73 -9.76 -6.49 -1.54
CA ALA A 73 -10.41 -5.26 -1.98
C ALA A 73 -11.42 -4.74 -0.93
N PRO A 74 -11.65 -3.42 -0.87
CA PRO A 74 -11.02 -2.39 -1.69
C PRO A 74 -9.59 -2.06 -1.23
N LEU A 75 -8.74 -1.62 -2.17
CA LEU A 75 -7.49 -0.95 -1.82
C LEU A 75 -7.81 0.49 -1.44
N LYS A 76 -7.55 0.84 -0.18
CA LYS A 76 -7.81 2.18 0.36
C LYS A 76 -6.50 2.90 0.65
N ILE A 77 -6.35 4.11 0.12
CA ILE A 77 -5.24 5.02 0.39
C ILE A 77 -5.82 6.24 1.11
N SER A 78 -5.29 6.54 2.30
CA SER A 78 -5.84 7.63 3.11
C SER A 78 -5.43 8.99 2.55
N PHE A 79 -6.42 9.83 2.27
CA PHE A 79 -6.18 11.20 1.81
C PHE A 79 -5.34 11.98 2.81
N LYS A 80 -5.73 11.93 4.09
CA LYS A 80 -5.06 12.69 5.15
C LYS A 80 -3.59 12.31 5.30
N LYS A 81 -3.26 11.03 5.14
CA LYS A 81 -1.87 10.55 5.24
C LYS A 81 -1.04 10.86 4.00
N THR A 82 -1.67 10.94 2.83
CA THR A 82 -0.98 11.28 1.57
C THR A 82 -0.83 12.79 1.37
N MET A 83 -1.87 13.56 1.66
CA MET A 83 -1.94 15.01 1.43
C MET A 83 -1.57 15.83 2.66
N LEU A 84 -1.39 15.19 3.82
CA LEU A 84 -1.02 15.81 5.11
C LEU A 84 -1.97 16.92 5.59
N ARG A 85 -3.23 16.87 5.14
CA ARG A 85 -4.32 17.78 5.55
C ARG A 85 -5.66 17.07 5.53
N ASP A 86 -6.66 17.66 6.18
CA ASP A 86 -8.02 17.14 6.10
C ASP A 86 -8.60 17.32 4.68
N PRO A 87 -9.43 16.37 4.21
CA PRO A 87 -10.08 16.45 2.91
C PRO A 87 -11.16 17.54 2.90
N GLU A 88 -11.18 18.35 1.84
CA GLU A 88 -12.24 19.30 1.54
C GLU A 88 -13.40 18.61 0.83
N LYS A 89 -14.39 18.15 1.60
CA LYS A 89 -15.52 17.37 1.10
C LYS A 89 -16.37 18.11 0.05
N SER A 90 -16.45 19.45 0.12
CA SER A 90 -17.16 20.28 -0.87
C SER A 90 -16.54 20.20 -2.27
N LEU A 91 -15.25 19.87 -2.37
CA LEU A 91 -14.53 19.67 -3.64
C LEU A 91 -14.50 18.19 -4.07
N GLY A 92 -15.17 17.30 -3.32
CA GLY A 92 -15.15 15.86 -3.58
C GLY A 92 -13.88 15.15 -3.09
N GLU A 93 -13.07 15.79 -2.25
CA GLU A 93 -11.87 15.16 -1.69
C GLU A 93 -12.24 14.09 -0.66
N GLY A 94 -11.47 13.00 -0.67
CA GLY A 94 -11.66 11.87 0.22
C GLY A 94 -10.59 10.83 -0.01
N ASP A 95 -10.66 9.75 0.77
CA ASP A 95 -9.75 8.62 0.59
C ASP A 95 -9.86 8.06 -0.83
N ILE A 96 -8.73 7.70 -1.41
CA ILE A 96 -8.69 7.07 -2.74
C ILE A 96 -9.02 5.60 -2.54
N VAL A 97 -10.08 5.14 -3.21
CA VAL A 97 -10.59 3.78 -3.06
C VAL A 97 -10.62 3.13 -4.44
N PHE A 98 -9.89 2.02 -4.59
CA PHE A 98 -9.98 1.15 -5.75
C PHE A 98 -10.76 -0.10 -5.35
N ASP A 99 -11.95 -0.26 -5.91
CA ASP A 99 -12.81 -1.41 -5.62
C ASP A 99 -12.38 -2.66 -6.40
N ALA A 100 -13.10 -3.77 -6.24
CA ALA A 100 -12.75 -5.00 -6.93
C ALA A 100 -12.81 -4.85 -8.47
N LYS A 101 -13.74 -4.05 -9.01
CA LYS A 101 -13.88 -3.83 -10.45
C LYS A 101 -12.75 -2.97 -10.99
N ASP A 102 -12.31 -1.97 -10.23
CA ASP A 102 -11.14 -1.16 -10.59
C ASP A 102 -9.89 -2.03 -10.69
N ILE A 103 -9.69 -2.93 -9.72
CA ILE A 103 -8.55 -3.87 -9.71
C ILE A 103 -8.64 -4.88 -10.87
N GLU A 104 -9.83 -5.41 -11.16
CA GLU A 104 -10.04 -6.26 -12.34
C GLU A 104 -9.75 -5.52 -13.65
N GLY A 105 -10.23 -4.28 -13.78
CA GLY A 105 -10.01 -3.43 -14.95
C GLY A 105 -8.52 -3.14 -15.16
N PHE A 106 -7.83 -2.75 -14.08
CA PHE A 106 -6.39 -2.53 -14.12
C PHE A 106 -5.63 -3.79 -14.53
N ALA A 107 -5.98 -4.95 -13.97
CA ALA A 107 -5.31 -6.21 -14.29
C ALA A 107 -5.51 -6.63 -15.75
N LYS A 108 -6.72 -6.45 -16.31
CA LYS A 108 -6.98 -6.66 -17.74
C LYS A 108 -6.12 -5.75 -18.61
N THR A 109 -5.98 -4.48 -18.24
CA THR A 109 -5.11 -3.53 -18.95
C THR A 109 -3.64 -3.95 -18.91
N VAL A 110 -3.14 -4.34 -17.73
CA VAL A 110 -1.75 -4.81 -17.56
C VAL A 110 -1.48 -6.05 -18.43
N TRP A 111 -2.39 -7.02 -18.43
CA TRP A 111 -2.20 -8.25 -19.21
C TRP A 111 -2.34 -8.01 -20.71
N ALA A 112 -3.28 -7.16 -21.14
CA ALA A 112 -3.49 -6.85 -22.56
C ALA A 112 -2.37 -5.99 -23.16
N ALA A 113 -1.84 -5.01 -22.43
CA ALA A 113 -0.78 -4.11 -22.91
C ALA A 113 0.54 -4.83 -23.24
N LEU A 114 0.74 -6.03 -22.66
CA LEU A 114 1.96 -6.82 -22.79
C LEU A 114 1.80 -8.03 -23.73
N GLU A 115 0.65 -8.18 -24.40
CA GLU A 115 0.46 -9.12 -25.52
C GLU A 115 0.94 -8.52 -26.86
N TRP A 116 1.31 -7.24 -26.88
CA TRP A 116 1.76 -6.49 -28.07
C TRP A 116 3.27 -6.16 -28.07
N THR A 117 4.02 -6.67 -27.09
CA THR A 117 5.48 -6.59 -26.96
C THR A 117 6.10 -7.96 -27.01
#